data_AF-J2KEC4-F1
#
_entry.id   AF-J2KEC4-F1
#
_cell.length_a   1.000
_cell.length_b   1.000
_cell.length_c   1.000
_cell.angle_alpha   90.00
_cell.angle_beta   90.00
_cell.angle_gamma   90.00
#
_symmetry.space_group_name_H-M   'P 1'
#
loop_
_entity.id
_entity.type
_entity.pdbx_description
1 polymer ?
#
loop_
_entity_poly.entity_id
_entity_poly.type
_entity_poly.pdbx_seq_one_letter_code
_entity_poly.pdbx_strand_id
1 'polypeptide(L)'
;MKKFIPSAIASLLIAGAILPAAAKEKVVDRSITEAEVLGAQQAWCKALVDISAANSSAGQPAARALAEKVIDSAYAYQLGAVLFKPTLTTSPQTFRTARDGALAYFVGGNPAFPNDTGFALKGWTKCDIANSAVLIHGDVASTLGNVLFTDPDGKVTTVDKTWTFVKDGAGKLRIVVHHSSLPYAGR
;
A
#
# COMPACT_ATOMS: atom_id res chain seq x y z
N MET A 1 47.90 -73.00 -45.71
CA MET A 1 46.43 -73.01 -45.49
C MET A 1 46.02 -71.68 -44.87
N LYS A 2 45.00 -71.06 -45.47
CA LYS A 2 44.21 -69.87 -45.09
C LYS A 2 44.32 -69.37 -43.64
N LYS A 3 44.44 -68.05 -43.46
CA LYS A 3 43.30 -67.20 -43.04
C LYS A 3 43.67 -65.71 -43.07
N PHE A 4 43.00 -64.98 -43.97
CA PHE A 4 42.80 -63.54 -43.91
C PHE A 4 41.99 -63.19 -42.66
N ILE A 5 42.34 -62.10 -41.97
CA ILE A 5 41.52 -61.45 -40.95
C ILE A 5 41.40 -59.97 -41.36
N PRO A 6 40.19 -59.39 -41.51
CA PRO A 6 40.01 -58.01 -41.93
C PRO A 6 40.10 -57.03 -40.74
N SER A 7 40.57 -55.82 -41.05
CA SER A 7 40.55 -54.64 -40.18
C SER A 7 39.15 -54.27 -39.71
N ALA A 8 39.03 -53.91 -38.43
CA ALA A 8 37.95 -53.07 -37.93
C ALA A 8 38.55 -51.76 -37.42
N ILE A 9 38.29 -50.67 -38.15
CA ILE A 9 38.59 -49.30 -37.70
C ILE A 9 37.46 -48.92 -36.74
N ALA A 10 37.76 -48.86 -35.44
CA ALA A 10 36.85 -48.34 -34.43
C ALA A 10 36.93 -46.81 -34.41
N SER A 11 35.98 -46.15 -35.06
CA SER A 11 35.81 -44.69 -34.95
C SER A 11 35.24 -44.35 -33.58
N LEU A 12 36.08 -43.80 -32.69
CA LEU A 12 35.68 -43.32 -31.38
C LEU A 12 34.97 -41.96 -31.53
N LEU A 13 33.63 -41.96 -31.49
CA LEU A 13 32.83 -40.74 -31.38
C LEU A 13 32.94 -40.20 -29.95
N ILE A 14 33.70 -39.13 -29.75
CA ILE A 14 33.71 -38.36 -28.51
C ILE A 14 32.43 -37.53 -28.47
N ALA A 15 31.40 -38.03 -27.80
CA ALA A 15 30.21 -37.25 -27.48
C ALA A 15 30.57 -36.25 -26.37
N GLY A 16 30.84 -34.99 -26.75
CA GLY A 16 30.97 -33.89 -25.80
C GLY A 16 29.61 -33.64 -25.14
N ALA A 17 29.45 -34.00 -23.88
CA ALA A 17 28.27 -33.65 -23.09
C ALA A 17 28.30 -32.15 -22.81
N ILE A 18 27.52 -31.39 -23.59
CA ILE A 18 27.24 -29.98 -23.27
C ILE A 18 26.24 -30.00 -22.11
N LEU A 19 26.72 -29.75 -20.90
CA LEU A 19 25.85 -29.52 -19.76
C LEU A 19 25.11 -28.18 -19.99
N PRO A 20 23.77 -28.15 -19.86
CA PRO A 20 23.06 -26.87 -19.89
C PRO A 20 23.52 -26.02 -18.72
N ALA A 21 23.91 -24.77 -19.00
CA ALA A 21 24.20 -23.79 -17.97
C ALA A 21 22.96 -23.63 -17.08
N ALA A 22 23.07 -23.96 -15.79
CA ALA A 22 22.00 -23.76 -14.84
C ALA A 22 21.60 -22.28 -14.84
N ALA A 23 20.34 -21.99 -15.18
CA ALA A 23 19.80 -20.65 -15.08
C ALA A 23 19.87 -20.22 -13.60
N LYS A 24 20.53 -19.09 -13.31
CA LYS A 24 20.49 -18.50 -11.95
C LYS A 24 19.03 -18.19 -11.62
N GLU A 25 18.48 -18.88 -10.64
CA GLU A 25 17.13 -18.58 -10.15
C GLU A 25 17.06 -17.14 -9.68
N LYS A 26 16.00 -16.44 -10.07
CA LYS A 26 15.75 -15.05 -9.67
C LYS A 26 15.24 -15.06 -8.23
N VAL A 27 16.14 -14.83 -7.26
CA VAL A 27 15.74 -14.66 -5.85
C VAL A 27 14.85 -13.42 -5.75
N VAL A 28 13.64 -13.60 -5.23
CA VAL A 28 12.69 -12.50 -4.98
C VAL A 28 12.77 -12.14 -3.50
N ASP A 29 13.40 -11.02 -3.17
CA ASP A 29 13.38 -10.46 -1.83
C ASP A 29 12.12 -9.60 -1.64
N ARG A 30 11.34 -9.92 -0.60
CA ARG A 30 10.13 -9.22 -0.20
C ARG A 30 10.29 -8.46 1.11
N SER A 31 11.49 -8.43 1.68
CA SER A 31 11.78 -7.69 2.89
C SER A 31 11.37 -6.23 2.73
N ILE A 32 10.70 -5.69 3.74
CA ILE A 32 10.33 -4.29 3.81
C ILE A 32 11.43 -3.53 4.52
N THR A 33 11.75 -2.34 4.05
CA THR A 33 12.69 -1.42 4.72
C THR A 33 11.94 -0.30 5.43
N GLU A 34 12.57 0.28 6.46
CA GLU A 34 12.01 1.45 7.15
C GLU A 34 11.81 2.63 6.20
N ALA A 35 12.75 2.87 5.29
CA ALA A 35 12.64 3.93 4.29
C ALA A 35 11.40 3.78 3.40
N GLU A 36 11.04 2.56 2.99
CA GLU A 36 9.81 2.31 2.22
C GLU A 36 8.56 2.62 3.06
N VAL A 37 8.55 2.25 4.34
CA VAL A 37 7.43 2.52 5.25
C VAL A 37 7.24 4.03 5.45
N LEU A 38 8.31 4.75 5.81
CA LEU A 38 8.26 6.20 6.01
C LEU A 38 7.89 6.93 4.71
N GLY A 39 8.43 6.50 3.57
CA GLY A 39 8.09 7.03 2.26
C GLY A 39 6.61 6.82 1.91
N ALA A 40 6.04 5.64 2.21
CA ALA A 40 4.62 5.37 2.00
C ALA A 40 3.71 6.24 2.87
N GLN A 41 4.07 6.45 4.15
CA GLN A 41 3.30 7.35 5.03
C GLN A 41 3.35 8.80 4.54
N GLN A 42 4.54 9.30 4.16
CA GLN A 42 4.71 10.65 3.60
C GLN A 42 3.92 10.83 2.31
N ALA A 43 3.99 9.85 1.39
CA ALA A 43 3.21 9.86 0.15
C ALA A 43 1.70 9.90 0.43
N TRP A 44 1.23 9.15 1.44
CA TRP A 44 -0.17 9.19 1.87
C TRP A 44 -0.58 10.57 2.40
N CYS A 45 0.24 11.18 3.26
CA CYS A 45 -0.02 12.52 3.79
C CYS A 45 -0.07 13.57 2.68
N LYS A 46 0.89 13.54 1.76
CA LYS A 46 0.92 14.43 0.60
C LYS A 46 -0.34 14.25 -0.25
N ALA A 47 -0.71 13.00 -0.56
CA ALA A 47 -1.90 12.71 -1.35
C ALA A 47 -3.18 13.26 -0.71
N LEU A 48 -3.32 13.19 0.61
CA LEU A 48 -4.47 13.75 1.32
C LEU A 48 -4.56 15.28 1.18
N VAL A 49 -3.43 15.98 1.28
CA VAL A 49 -3.35 17.43 1.04
C VAL A 49 -3.62 17.76 -0.43
N ASP A 50 -3.09 16.99 -1.38
CA ASP A 50 -3.35 17.18 -2.81
C ASP A 50 -4.83 16.98 -3.15
N ILE A 51 -5.52 16.02 -2.53
CA ILE A 51 -6.98 15.82 -2.67
C ILE A 51 -7.74 17.02 -2.11
N SER A 52 -7.31 17.56 -0.96
CA SER A 52 -7.89 18.76 -0.37
C SER A 52 -7.76 19.96 -1.32
N ALA A 53 -6.56 20.16 -1.88
CA ALA A 53 -6.29 21.22 -2.85
C ALA A 53 -7.11 21.06 -4.14
N ALA A 54 -7.20 19.83 -4.68
CA ALA A 54 -8.01 19.55 -5.87
C ALA A 54 -9.50 19.87 -5.64
N ASN A 55 -10.01 19.60 -4.44
CA ASN A 55 -11.38 19.98 -4.07
C ASN A 55 -11.56 21.50 -4.05
N SER A 56 -10.62 22.22 -3.43
CA SER A 56 -10.68 23.68 -3.35
C SER A 56 -10.56 24.34 -4.73
N SER A 57 -9.76 23.79 -5.65
CA SER A 57 -9.53 24.39 -6.97
C SER A 57 -10.58 24.00 -8.02
N ALA A 58 -11.06 22.75 -7.99
CA ALA A 58 -11.84 22.16 -9.07
C ALA A 58 -13.04 21.33 -8.59
N GLY A 59 -13.36 21.40 -7.29
CA GLY A 59 -14.51 20.74 -6.68
C GLY A 59 -14.33 19.24 -6.44
N GLN A 60 -15.34 18.67 -5.79
CA GLN A 60 -15.37 17.27 -5.38
C GLN A 60 -15.11 16.27 -6.53
N PRO A 61 -15.60 16.45 -7.77
CA PRO A 61 -15.32 15.49 -8.85
C PRO A 61 -13.82 15.32 -9.14
N ALA A 62 -13.06 16.43 -9.14
CA ALA A 62 -11.61 16.38 -9.34
C ALA A 62 -10.90 15.70 -8.16
N ALA A 63 -11.31 16.05 -6.93
CA ALA A 63 -10.81 15.42 -5.72
C ALA A 63 -11.09 13.90 -5.69
N ARG A 64 -12.29 13.49 -6.13
CA ARG A 64 -12.69 12.09 -6.22
C ARG A 64 -11.81 11.32 -7.21
N ALA A 65 -11.60 11.85 -8.41
CA ALA A 65 -10.75 11.21 -9.42
C ALA A 65 -9.31 11.01 -8.92
N LEU A 66 -8.79 11.96 -8.12
CA LEU A 66 -7.48 11.81 -7.48
C LEU A 66 -7.53 10.77 -6.34
N ALA A 67 -8.56 10.82 -5.48
CA ALA A 67 -8.72 9.88 -4.38
C ALA A 67 -8.83 8.42 -4.85
N GLU A 68 -9.50 8.17 -5.97
CA GLU A 68 -9.56 6.85 -6.60
C GLU A 68 -8.16 6.33 -6.94
N LYS A 69 -7.34 7.14 -7.61
CA LYS A 69 -5.95 6.78 -7.96
C LYS A 69 -5.10 6.54 -6.72
N VAL A 70 -5.26 7.38 -5.69
CA VAL A 70 -4.54 7.24 -4.42
C VAL A 70 -4.95 5.95 -3.72
N ILE A 71 -6.24 5.63 -3.68
CA ILE A 71 -6.73 4.40 -3.06
C ILE A 71 -6.19 3.17 -3.80
N ASP A 72 -6.26 3.17 -5.13
CA ASP A 72 -5.82 2.06 -5.97
C ASP A 72 -4.30 1.85 -5.98
N SER A 73 -3.53 2.89 -5.64
CA SER A 73 -2.06 2.83 -5.54
C SER A 73 -1.56 2.56 -4.12
N ALA A 74 -2.24 3.06 -3.09
CA ALA A 74 -1.77 2.94 -1.71
C ALA A 74 -2.34 1.72 -0.97
N TYR A 75 -3.53 1.23 -1.31
CA TYR A 75 -4.21 0.18 -0.56
C TYR A 75 -4.23 -1.15 -1.31
N ALA A 76 -4.30 -2.25 -0.55
CA ALA A 76 -4.22 -3.61 -1.06
C ALA A 76 -5.58 -4.24 -1.44
N TYR A 77 -6.57 -3.45 -1.90
CA TYR A 77 -7.91 -3.98 -2.21
C TYR A 77 -7.92 -5.07 -3.30
N GLN A 78 -6.90 -5.07 -4.17
CA GLN A 78 -6.66 -6.11 -5.17
C GLN A 78 -6.18 -7.45 -4.57
N LEU A 79 -5.70 -7.45 -3.33
CA LEU A 79 -5.26 -8.65 -2.61
C LEU A 79 -6.35 -9.19 -1.68
N GLY A 80 -7.42 -8.43 -1.44
CA GLY A 80 -8.52 -8.83 -0.56
C GLY A 80 -9.09 -7.64 0.23
N ALA A 81 -9.74 -7.96 1.34
CA ALA A 81 -10.24 -6.94 2.26
C ALA A 81 -9.08 -6.15 2.90
N VAL A 82 -9.26 -4.84 3.02
CA VAL A 82 -8.37 -3.98 3.82
C VAL A 82 -9.06 -3.73 5.16
N LEU A 83 -8.34 -3.89 6.28
CA LEU A 83 -8.87 -3.60 7.60
C LEU A 83 -8.87 -2.08 7.83
N PHE A 84 -9.86 -1.41 7.25
CA PHE A 84 -9.97 0.04 7.26
C PHE A 84 -11.02 0.48 8.28
N LYS A 85 -10.54 1.08 9.37
CA LYS A 85 -11.33 1.81 10.37
C LYS A 85 -10.89 3.27 10.37
N PRO A 86 -11.63 4.17 9.71
CA PRO A 86 -11.31 5.58 9.68
C PRO A 86 -11.69 6.30 10.99
N THR A 87 -11.33 7.59 11.09
CA THR A 87 -11.44 8.38 12.32
C THR A 87 -12.87 8.75 12.69
N LEU A 88 -13.61 9.33 11.74
CA LEU A 88 -14.88 10.04 11.99
C LEU A 88 -16.09 9.25 11.48
N THR A 89 -16.11 7.94 11.76
CA THR A 89 -17.23 7.06 11.42
C THR A 89 -17.86 6.48 12.67
N THR A 90 -19.16 6.24 12.62
CA THR A 90 -19.95 5.74 13.74
C THR A 90 -20.68 4.44 13.37
N SER A 91 -21.13 3.70 14.39
CA SER A 91 -21.98 2.51 14.20
C SER A 91 -23.24 2.86 13.37
N PRO A 92 -23.72 1.98 12.48
CA PRO A 92 -23.21 0.63 12.16
C PRO A 92 -22.08 0.60 11.12
N GLN A 93 -21.56 1.77 10.77
CA GLN A 93 -20.76 2.04 9.59
C GLN A 93 -19.28 2.32 9.91
N THR A 94 -18.81 1.93 11.09
CA THR A 94 -17.46 2.21 11.59
C THR A 94 -16.35 1.55 10.76
N PHE A 95 -16.57 0.35 10.24
CA PHE A 95 -15.56 -0.44 9.54
C PHE A 95 -15.86 -0.48 8.04
N ARG A 96 -14.85 -0.24 7.19
CA ARG A 96 -14.98 -0.16 5.73
C ARG A 96 -14.04 -1.14 5.03
N THR A 97 -14.37 -2.41 5.01
CA THR A 97 -13.45 -3.43 4.47
C THR A 97 -13.32 -3.44 2.94
N ALA A 98 -14.18 -2.69 2.23
CA ALA A 98 -14.19 -2.56 0.78
C ALA A 98 -13.74 -1.18 0.30
N ARG A 99 -13.19 -1.14 -0.93
CA ARG A 99 -12.68 0.06 -1.62
C ARG A 99 -13.67 1.22 -1.57
N ASP A 100 -14.93 0.96 -1.90
CA ASP A 100 -15.95 2.01 -2.00
C ASP A 100 -16.26 2.67 -0.66
N GLY A 101 -16.10 1.95 0.45
CA GLY A 101 -16.25 2.50 1.79
C GLY A 101 -15.08 3.40 2.19
N ALA A 102 -13.85 3.08 1.77
CA ALA A 102 -12.73 3.99 1.93
C ALA A 102 -12.87 5.24 1.04
N LEU A 103 -13.28 5.07 -0.22
CA LEU A 103 -13.50 6.20 -1.12
C LEU A 103 -14.59 7.13 -0.59
N ALA A 104 -15.71 6.58 -0.12
CA ALA A 104 -16.76 7.36 0.52
C ALA A 104 -16.25 8.11 1.75
N TYR A 105 -15.45 7.49 2.61
CA TYR A 105 -14.86 8.22 3.73
C TYR A 105 -13.95 9.38 3.30
N PHE A 106 -13.13 9.17 2.26
CA PHE A 106 -12.20 10.19 1.79
C PHE A 106 -12.92 11.39 1.16
N VAL A 107 -13.90 11.16 0.28
CA VAL A 107 -14.48 12.21 -0.55
C VAL A 107 -16.01 12.27 -0.58
N GLY A 108 -16.71 11.45 0.21
CA GLY A 108 -18.17 11.42 0.30
C GLY A 108 -18.86 10.99 -1.00
N GLY A 109 -20.13 11.40 -1.14
CA GLY A 109 -20.91 11.25 -2.37
C GLY A 109 -21.32 9.81 -2.71
N ASN A 110 -21.34 8.90 -1.72
CA ASN A 110 -21.81 7.53 -1.89
C ASN A 110 -23.13 7.33 -1.13
N PRO A 111 -24.25 6.99 -1.81
CA PRO A 111 -25.54 6.75 -1.15
C PRO A 111 -25.53 5.65 -0.09
N ALA A 112 -24.61 4.68 -0.18
CA ALA A 112 -24.43 3.66 0.86
C ALA A 112 -23.84 4.23 2.16
N PHE A 113 -23.21 5.42 2.09
CA PHE A 113 -22.54 6.08 3.21
C PHE A 113 -22.95 7.56 3.27
N PRO A 114 -24.24 7.88 3.48
CA PRO A 114 -24.79 9.22 3.28
C PRO A 114 -24.24 10.26 4.27
N ASN A 115 -23.67 9.82 5.40
CA ASN A 115 -23.10 10.70 6.42
C ASN A 115 -21.63 11.07 6.12
N ASP A 116 -21.00 10.43 5.14
CA ASP A 116 -19.61 10.73 4.79
C ASP A 116 -19.56 12.01 3.95
N THR A 117 -19.10 13.10 4.57
CA THR A 117 -18.90 14.41 3.93
C THR A 117 -17.54 14.56 3.24
N GLY A 118 -16.70 13.52 3.30
CA GLY A 118 -15.36 13.50 2.74
C GLY A 118 -14.31 14.09 3.69
N PHE A 119 -13.59 13.23 4.40
CA PHE A 119 -12.53 13.66 5.31
C PHE A 119 -11.42 14.45 4.62
N ALA A 120 -11.04 14.04 3.40
CA ALA A 120 -10.02 14.71 2.61
C ALA A 120 -10.54 15.99 1.91
N LEU A 121 -11.81 16.35 2.09
CA LEU A 121 -12.40 17.57 1.53
C LEU A 121 -12.44 18.72 2.54
N LYS A 122 -11.90 18.52 3.75
CA LYS A 122 -11.87 19.51 4.83
C LYS A 122 -10.85 20.63 4.64
N GLY A 123 -10.21 20.72 3.47
CA GLY A 123 -9.27 21.80 3.15
C GLY A 123 -7.92 21.68 3.88
N TRP A 124 -7.46 20.47 4.17
CA TRP A 124 -6.19 20.26 4.87
C TRP A 124 -5.02 20.88 4.10
N THR A 125 -4.23 21.69 4.78
CA THR A 125 -3.05 22.37 4.23
C THR A 125 -1.76 21.65 4.57
N LYS A 126 -1.76 20.86 5.65
CA LYS A 126 -0.61 20.09 6.11
C LYS A 126 -1.03 18.75 6.71
N CYS A 127 -0.17 17.75 6.54
CA CYS A 127 -0.29 16.43 7.15
C CYS A 127 1.10 15.99 7.63
N ASP A 128 1.28 15.83 8.94
CA ASP A 128 2.53 15.38 9.56
C ASP A 128 2.32 14.03 10.25
N ILE A 129 3.37 13.19 10.28
CA ILE A 129 3.36 11.89 10.95
C ILE A 129 4.37 11.93 12.09
N ALA A 130 3.93 11.48 13.26
CA ALA A 130 4.77 11.25 14.43
C ALA A 130 4.65 9.78 14.85
N ASN A 131 5.53 8.94 14.33
CA ASN A 131 5.57 7.53 14.71
C ASN A 131 6.13 7.39 16.14
N SER A 132 5.42 6.65 16.99
CA SER A 132 5.94 6.18 18.27
C SER A 132 6.77 4.91 18.09
N ALA A 133 6.44 4.08 17.10
CA ALA A 133 7.21 2.89 16.74
C ALA A 133 6.98 2.49 15.28
N VAL A 134 8.00 1.86 14.70
CA VAL A 134 7.94 1.11 13.44
C VAL A 134 8.41 -0.32 13.73
N LEU A 135 7.57 -1.30 13.44
CA LEU A 135 7.88 -2.72 13.56
C LEU A 135 7.96 -3.34 12.17
N ILE A 136 9.08 -3.96 11.83
CA ILE A 136 9.29 -4.62 10.55
C ILE A 136 9.66 -6.08 10.82
N HIS A 137 8.92 -7.00 10.22
CA HIS A 137 9.17 -8.43 10.32
C HIS A 137 9.07 -9.05 8.92
N GLY A 138 10.22 -9.19 8.27
CA GLY A 138 10.31 -9.72 6.90
C GLY A 138 9.52 -8.86 5.91
N ASP A 139 8.46 -9.43 5.37
CA ASP A 139 7.60 -8.85 4.33
C ASP A 139 6.35 -8.14 4.87
N VAL A 140 6.25 -7.96 6.19
CA VAL A 140 5.20 -7.19 6.86
C VAL A 140 5.83 -6.06 7.70
N ALA A 141 5.23 -4.87 7.64
CA ALA A 141 5.59 -3.75 8.50
C ALA A 141 4.37 -3.09 9.12
N SER A 142 4.47 -2.65 10.36
CA SER A 142 3.43 -1.89 11.06
C SER A 142 4.00 -0.63 11.69
N THR A 143 3.21 0.43 11.71
CA THR A 143 3.55 1.70 12.36
C THR A 143 2.47 2.03 13.38
N LEU A 144 2.87 2.59 14.53
CA LEU A 144 1.97 3.12 15.54
C LEU A 144 2.42 4.52 15.93
N GLY A 145 1.48 5.46 16.06
CA GLY A 145 1.78 6.82 16.49
C GLY A 145 0.62 7.76 16.21
N ASN A 146 0.93 9.00 15.85
CA ASN A 146 -0.05 10.01 15.52
C ASN A 146 0.10 10.55 14.09
N VAL A 147 -1.02 11.00 13.53
CA VAL A 147 -1.04 11.85 12.33
C VAL A 147 -1.72 13.15 12.69
N LEU A 148 -1.12 14.26 12.26
CA LEU A 148 -1.56 15.61 12.57
C LEU A 148 -1.99 16.28 11.27
N PHE A 149 -3.26 16.71 11.21
CA PHE A 149 -3.82 17.42 10.07
C PHE A 149 -4.00 18.89 10.43
N THR A 150 -3.46 19.79 9.63
CA THR A 150 -3.61 21.25 9.82
C THR A 150 -4.61 21.78 8.82
N ASP A 151 -5.60 22.54 9.28
CA ASP A 151 -6.60 23.21 8.45
C ASP A 151 -6.12 24.60 7.97
N PRO A 152 -6.88 25.33 7.13
CA PRO A 152 -6.49 26.65 6.64
C PRO A 152 -6.32 27.71 7.73
N ASP A 153 -6.97 27.54 8.89
CA ASP A 153 -6.87 28.45 10.04
C ASP A 153 -5.66 28.11 10.93
N GLY A 154 -4.87 27.09 10.57
CA GLY A 154 -3.71 26.64 11.33
C GLY A 154 -4.07 25.75 12.52
N LYS A 155 -5.34 25.36 12.69
CA LYS A 155 -5.74 24.45 13.77
C LYS A 155 -5.35 23.03 13.42
N VAL A 156 -4.77 22.35 14.42
CA VAL A 156 -4.28 20.98 14.29
C VAL A 156 -5.28 19.99 14.85
N THR A 157 -5.67 19.01 14.04
CA THR A 157 -6.40 17.81 14.46
C THR A 157 -5.43 16.63 14.52
N THR A 158 -5.22 16.09 15.71
CA THR A 158 -4.39 14.90 15.92
C THR A 158 -5.25 13.65 16.00
N VAL A 159 -4.81 12.58 15.33
CA VAL A 159 -5.42 11.26 15.40
C VAL A 159 -4.42 10.21 15.85
N ASP A 160 -4.88 9.22 16.60
CA ASP A 160 -4.13 7.98 16.83
C ASP A 160 -4.16 7.15 15.55
N LYS A 161 -3.00 6.63 15.16
CA LYS A 161 -2.82 5.98 13.86
C LYS A 161 -2.07 4.67 13.97
N THR A 162 -2.65 3.65 13.36
CA THR A 162 -1.96 2.39 13.05
C THR A 162 -2.07 2.11 11.56
N TRP A 163 -0.94 1.78 10.95
CA TRP A 163 -0.92 1.19 9.62
C TRP A 163 -0.19 -0.15 9.65
N THR A 164 -0.61 -1.05 8.76
CA THR A 164 0.15 -2.25 8.41
C THR A 164 0.29 -2.31 6.90
N PHE A 165 1.47 -2.69 6.46
CA PHE A 165 1.91 -2.70 5.08
C PHE A 165 2.41 -4.08 4.66
N VAL A 166 2.17 -4.43 3.41
CA VAL A 166 2.74 -5.60 2.72
C VAL A 166 3.14 -5.21 1.30
N LYS A 167 4.03 -5.97 0.66
CA LYS A 167 4.33 -5.77 -0.78
C LYS A 167 3.35 -6.56 -1.66
N ASP A 168 2.78 -5.91 -2.67
CA ASP A 168 1.99 -6.60 -3.71
C ASP A 168 2.87 -7.46 -4.63
N GLY A 169 2.27 -8.21 -5.57
CA GLY A 169 3.01 -9.05 -6.52
C GLY A 169 4.10 -8.32 -7.32
N ALA A 170 3.98 -7.00 -7.52
CA ALA A 170 4.95 -6.16 -8.22
C ALA A 170 6.01 -5.54 -7.28
N GLY A 171 5.99 -5.88 -5.99
CA GLY A 171 6.92 -5.35 -4.98
C GLY A 171 6.54 -3.98 -4.43
N LYS A 172 5.37 -3.43 -4.77
CA LYS A 172 4.93 -2.13 -4.25
C LYS A 172 4.35 -2.29 -2.86
N LEU A 173 4.77 -1.44 -1.94
CA LEU A 173 4.24 -1.41 -0.58
C LEU A 173 2.78 -0.92 -0.58
N ARG A 174 1.88 -1.68 0.05
CA ARG A 174 0.43 -1.43 0.12
C ARG A 174 -0.07 -1.49 1.55
N ILE A 175 -1.02 -0.63 1.88
CA ILE A 175 -1.73 -0.62 3.15
C ILE A 175 -2.76 -1.76 3.19
N VAL A 176 -2.64 -2.64 4.19
CA VAL A 176 -3.61 -3.71 4.50
C VAL A 176 -4.38 -3.44 5.79
N VAL A 177 -3.84 -2.60 6.68
CA VAL A 177 -4.55 -2.10 7.87
C VAL A 177 -4.44 -0.59 7.90
N HIS A 178 -5.57 0.08 8.07
CA HIS A 178 -5.67 1.50 8.35
C HIS A 178 -6.59 1.66 9.55
N HIS A 179 -6.02 1.93 10.71
CA HIS A 179 -6.78 2.26 11.91
C HIS A 179 -6.50 3.70 12.30
N SER A 180 -7.56 4.48 12.45
CA SER A 180 -7.48 5.91 12.79
C SER A 180 -8.56 6.26 13.79
N SER A 181 -8.25 6.98 14.87
CA SER A 181 -9.23 7.42 15.87
C SER A 181 -8.84 8.77 16.45
N LEU A 182 -9.83 9.53 16.95
CA LEU A 182 -9.49 10.65 17.83
C LEU A 182 -8.93 10.08 19.13
N PRO A 183 -7.93 10.74 19.74
CA PRO A 183 -7.46 10.39 21.07
C PRO A 183 -8.61 10.30 22.06
N TYR A 184 -8.53 9.35 22.97
CA TYR A 184 -9.52 9.22 24.03
C TYR A 184 -9.47 10.47 24.92
N ALA A 185 -10.58 11.21 24.96
CA ALA A 185 -10.64 12.46 25.73
C ALA A 185 -10.95 12.24 27.23
N GLY A 186 -11.25 11.01 27.66
CA GLY A 186 -11.94 10.81 28.95
C GLY A 186 -13.35 11.41 28.91
N ARG A 187 -14.25 10.92 29.76
CA ARG A 187 -15.41 11.69 30.18
C ARG A 187 -15.33 11.87 31.67
#